data_AF-A0A1G8LFZ3-F1
#
_entry.id   AF-A0A1G8LFZ3-F1
#
_cell.length_a   1.000
_cell.length_b   1.000
_cell.length_c   1.000
_cell.angle_alpha   90.00
_cell.angle_beta   90.00
_cell.angle_gamma   90.00
#
_symmetry.space_group_name_H-M   'P 1'
#
loop_
_entity.id
_entity.type
_entity.pdbx_description
1 polymer ?
#
loop_
_entity_poly.entity_id
_entity_poly.type
_entity_poly.pdbx_seq_one_letter_code
_entity_poly.pdbx_strand_id
1 'polypeptide(L)'
;MFTDVDLTGPLSYSALVFRDDFIAKHPEEVADFVQGTARAIRWTQTTPRAEVIDRFVTVIEARGRNEDTEFVLQWRSAGVPEPGGPIAAEDFGIWIDQSVRLGIQDEGAVEPVDLFSNEYNPYANGAYPPDAGPDGDAISAG
;
A
#
# COMPACT_ATOMS: atom_id res chain seq x y z
N MET A 1 12.00 5.19 25.04
CA MET A 1 10.92 4.32 24.53
C MET A 1 11.18 4.19 23.04
N PHE A 2 11.27 2.98 22.50
CA PHE A 2 11.46 2.75 21.06
C PHE A 2 10.08 2.63 20.40
N THR A 3 9.96 3.10 19.18
CA THR A 3 8.82 2.86 18.28
C THR A 3 9.06 1.57 17.49
N ASP A 4 8.01 0.97 16.94
CA ASP A 4 8.16 -0.25 16.12
C ASP A 4 9.05 -0.02 14.88
N VAL A 5 9.05 1.21 14.35
CA VAL A 5 9.94 1.63 13.26
C VAL A 5 11.41 1.67 13.72
N ASP A 6 11.70 1.99 14.98
CA ASP A 6 13.07 1.93 15.51
C ASP A 6 13.60 0.48 15.59
N LEU A 7 12.68 -0.50 15.62
CA LEU A 7 13.02 -1.92 15.73
C LEU A 7 13.06 -2.63 14.37
N THR A 8 12.21 -2.22 13.44
CA THR A 8 11.98 -2.93 12.16
C THR A 8 12.33 -2.12 10.92
N GLY A 9 12.56 -0.82 11.07
CA GLY A 9 12.57 0.12 9.94
C GLY A 9 11.14 0.41 9.42
N PRO A 10 11.01 1.22 8.36
CA PRO A 10 9.74 1.33 7.64
C PRO A 10 9.41 -0.02 6.98
N LEU A 11 8.28 -0.60 7.34
CA LEU A 11 7.83 -1.93 6.89
C LEU A 11 6.36 -1.86 6.46
N SER A 12 6.04 -2.45 5.30
CA SER A 12 4.64 -2.70 4.93
C SER A 12 4.19 -4.07 5.45
N TYR A 13 3.05 -4.12 6.12
CA TYR A 13 2.52 -5.34 6.75
C TYR A 13 1.49 -6.09 5.92
N SER A 14 0.98 -5.50 4.83
CA SER A 14 -0.16 -6.05 4.11
C SER A 14 -0.04 -5.80 2.62
N ALA A 15 -0.55 -6.75 1.83
CA ALA A 15 -0.64 -6.66 0.38
C ALA A 15 -2.08 -6.94 -0.07
N LEU A 16 -2.46 -6.36 -1.19
CA LEU A 16 -3.68 -6.72 -1.91
C LEU A 16 -3.36 -7.92 -2.82
N VAL A 17 -4.21 -8.94 -2.76
CA VAL A 17 -3.95 -10.21 -3.47
C VAL A 17 -5.02 -10.44 -4.52
N PHE A 18 -4.56 -10.71 -5.74
CA PHE A 18 -5.38 -11.22 -6.83
C PHE A 18 -5.01 -12.68 -7.09
N ARG A 19 -5.98 -13.46 -7.59
CA ARG A 19 -5.68 -14.81 -8.09
C ARG A 19 -5.02 -14.70 -9.45
N ASP A 20 -4.02 -15.53 -9.71
CA ASP A 20 -3.31 -15.57 -11.01
C ASP A 20 -4.25 -15.76 -12.19
N ASP A 21 -5.26 -16.62 -12.06
CA ASP A 21 -6.22 -16.87 -13.13
C ASP A 21 -7.19 -15.70 -13.35
N PHE A 22 -7.38 -14.84 -12.36
CA PHE A 22 -8.13 -13.59 -12.50
C PHE A 22 -7.29 -12.55 -13.22
N ILE A 23 -6.01 -12.39 -12.84
CA ILE A 23 -5.07 -11.50 -13.52
C ILE A 23 -4.97 -11.86 -15.01
N ALA A 24 -4.79 -13.15 -15.32
CA ALA A 24 -4.68 -13.61 -16.70
C ALA A 24 -5.94 -13.36 -17.55
N LYS A 25 -7.13 -13.33 -16.94
CA LYS A 25 -8.41 -13.12 -17.64
C LYS A 25 -8.81 -11.66 -17.72
N HIS A 26 -8.39 -10.85 -16.75
CA HIS A 26 -8.82 -9.47 -16.52
C HIS A 26 -7.63 -8.54 -16.26
N PRO A 27 -6.60 -8.51 -17.14
CA PRO A 27 -5.37 -7.76 -16.86
C PRO A 27 -5.63 -6.24 -16.84
N GLU A 28 -6.56 -5.74 -17.66
CA GLU A 28 -6.90 -4.32 -17.71
C GLU A 28 -7.62 -3.87 -16.43
N GLU A 29 -8.56 -4.67 -15.93
CA GLU A 29 -9.28 -4.35 -14.69
C GLU A 29 -8.37 -4.42 -13.46
N VAL A 30 -7.42 -5.37 -13.44
CA VAL A 30 -6.39 -5.43 -12.41
C VAL A 30 -5.48 -4.22 -12.50
N ALA A 31 -5.04 -3.84 -13.71
CA ALA A 31 -4.22 -2.66 -13.92
C ALA A 31 -4.93 -1.39 -13.39
N ASP A 32 -6.18 -1.20 -13.78
CA ASP A 32 -7.02 -0.08 -13.35
C ASP A 32 -7.20 -0.03 -11.82
N PHE A 33 -7.45 -1.17 -11.19
CA PHE A 33 -7.59 -1.24 -9.74
C PHE A 33 -6.28 -0.91 -9.02
N VAL A 34 -5.16 -1.48 -9.48
CA VAL A 34 -3.85 -1.27 -8.84
C VAL A 34 -3.41 0.18 -9.01
N GLN A 35 -3.52 0.75 -10.21
CA GLN A 35 -3.17 2.16 -10.42
C GLN A 35 -4.08 3.09 -9.60
N GLY A 36 -5.39 2.82 -9.55
CA GLY A 36 -6.33 3.63 -8.76
C GLY A 36 -5.99 3.61 -7.28
N THR A 37 -5.62 2.44 -6.76
CA THR A 37 -5.20 2.27 -5.37
C THR A 37 -3.88 2.99 -5.08
N ALA A 38 -2.88 2.84 -5.94
CA ALA A 38 -1.58 3.51 -5.80
C ALA A 38 -1.74 5.04 -5.78
N ARG A 39 -2.57 5.58 -6.67
CA ARG A 39 -2.90 7.02 -6.73
C ARG A 39 -3.63 7.48 -5.47
N ALA A 40 -4.58 6.70 -4.95
CA ALA A 40 -5.27 7.02 -3.71
C ALA A 40 -4.31 7.02 -2.50
N ILE A 41 -3.42 6.03 -2.39
CA ILE A 41 -2.36 6.01 -1.38
C ILE A 41 -1.53 7.28 -1.49
N ARG A 42 -1.03 7.60 -2.69
CA ARG A 42 -0.19 8.78 -2.90
C ARG A 42 -0.92 10.07 -2.53
N TRP A 43 -2.19 10.20 -2.91
CA TRP A 43 -3.01 11.34 -2.54
C TRP A 43 -3.03 11.53 -1.02
N THR A 44 -3.21 10.46 -0.24
CA THR A 44 -3.18 10.58 1.23
C THR A 44 -1.80 10.91 1.81
N GLN A 45 -0.71 10.57 1.10
CA GLN A 45 0.66 10.89 1.51
C GLN A 45 1.03 12.35 1.23
N THR A 46 0.43 12.98 0.22
CA THR A 46 0.77 14.33 -0.24
C THR A 46 -0.27 15.40 0.11
N THR A 47 -1.44 14.97 0.58
CA THR A 47 -2.55 15.87 0.93
C THR A 47 -2.54 16.20 2.42
N PRO A 48 -2.87 17.44 2.84
CA PRO A 48 -3.02 17.77 4.25
C PRO A 48 -3.95 16.80 4.98
N ARG A 49 -3.52 16.32 6.15
CA ARG A 49 -4.25 15.34 6.97
C ARG A 49 -5.71 15.72 7.21
N ALA A 50 -6.01 17.00 7.39
CA ALA A 50 -7.37 17.48 7.62
C ALA A 50 -8.29 17.21 6.41
N GLU A 51 -7.80 17.40 5.19
CA GLU A 51 -8.55 17.13 3.96
C GLU A 51 -8.74 15.63 3.73
N VAL A 52 -7.77 14.80 4.12
CA VAL A 52 -7.92 13.33 4.09
C VAL A 52 -9.01 12.87 5.06
N ILE A 53 -9.02 13.40 6.29
CA ILE A 53 -10.04 13.09 7.28
C ILE A 53 -11.43 13.53 6.81
N ASP A 54 -11.56 14.76 6.29
CA ASP A 54 -12.81 15.28 5.74
C ASP A 54 -13.34 14.42 4.60
N ARG A 55 -12.44 13.94 3.72
CA ARG A 55 -12.80 13.01 2.65
C ARG A 55 -13.33 11.68 3.19
N PHE A 56 -12.71 11.12 4.22
CA PHE A 56 -13.21 9.89 4.85
C PHE A 56 -14.58 10.08 5.50
N VAL A 57 -14.77 11.18 6.25
CA VAL A 57 -16.07 11.52 6.87
C VAL A 57 -17.16 11.62 5.81
N THR A 58 -16.91 12.39 4.75
CA THR A 58 -17.83 12.55 3.62
C THR A 58 -18.23 11.21 3.00
N VAL A 59 -17.26 10.31 2.79
CA VAL A 59 -17.52 8.98 2.20
C VAL A 59 -18.33 8.10 3.14
N ILE A 60 -18.06 8.12 4.44
CA ILE A 60 -18.78 7.29 5.43
C ILE A 60 -20.23 7.77 5.56
N GLU A 61 -20.46 9.08 5.70
CA GLU A 61 -21.81 9.66 5.80
C GLU A 61 -22.64 9.37 4.54
N ALA A 62 -22.02 9.43 3.35
CA ALA A 62 -22.70 9.17 2.08
C ALA A 62 -23.12 7.70 1.88
N ARG A 63 -22.53 6.73 2.60
CA ARG A 63 -22.88 5.30 2.45
C ARG A 63 -24.26 4.94 3.03
N GLY A 64 -24.82 5.79 3.90
CA GLY A 64 -26.12 5.53 4.54
C GLY A 64 -26.12 4.30 5.45
N ARG A 65 -24.95 3.93 5.99
CA ARG A 65 -24.77 2.84 6.96
C ARG A 65 -24.73 3.40 8.38
N ASN A 66 -25.00 2.57 9.39
CA ASN A 66 -24.88 2.94 10.80
C ASN A 66 -23.41 2.89 11.27
N GLU A 67 -22.55 3.73 10.67
CA GLU A 67 -21.13 3.88 10.98
C GLU A 67 -20.87 5.13 11.82
N ASP A 68 -19.87 5.07 12.70
CA ASP A 68 -19.40 6.21 13.49
C ASP A 68 -18.10 6.75 12.89
N THR A 69 -18.01 8.07 12.74
CA THR A 69 -16.83 8.77 12.21
C THR A 69 -15.81 9.15 13.28
N GLU A 70 -16.10 8.96 14.57
CA GLU A 70 -15.21 9.38 15.66
C GLU A 70 -13.77 8.86 15.50
N PHE A 71 -13.62 7.59 15.13
CA PHE A 71 -12.30 6.96 14.98
C PHE A 71 -11.52 7.46 13.77
N VAL A 72 -12.19 7.96 12.73
CA VAL A 72 -11.53 8.51 11.53
C VAL A 72 -10.71 9.74 11.87
N LEU A 73 -11.12 10.52 12.87
CA LEU A 73 -10.39 11.69 13.36
C LEU A 73 -9.01 11.33 13.91
N GLN A 74 -8.79 10.06 14.27
CA GLN A 74 -7.52 9.53 14.76
C GLN A 74 -6.58 9.06 13.65
N TRP A 75 -7.03 9.04 12.38
CA TRP A 75 -6.21 8.64 11.23
C TRP A 75 -4.91 9.43 11.19
N ARG A 76 -3.77 8.77 10.94
CA ARG A 76 -2.43 9.39 10.93
C ARG A 76 -1.78 9.37 9.55
N SER A 77 -1.86 8.23 8.86
CA SER A 77 -1.32 8.02 7.52
C SER A 77 -1.95 6.76 6.92
N ALA A 78 -1.66 6.47 5.65
CA ALA A 78 -2.02 5.20 5.01
C ALA A 78 -1.29 3.98 5.59
N GLY A 79 -0.28 4.17 6.46
CA GLY A 79 0.56 3.08 6.96
C GLY A 79 1.44 2.43 5.89
N VAL A 80 1.63 3.11 4.75
CA VAL A 80 2.45 2.65 3.62
C VAL A 80 3.66 3.58 3.48
N PRO A 81 4.89 3.06 3.61
CA PRO A 81 6.09 3.90 3.60
C PRO A 81 6.42 4.44 2.20
N GLU A 82 6.29 3.59 1.18
CA GLU A 82 6.69 3.94 -0.18
C GLU A 82 5.65 4.80 -0.93
N PRO A 83 6.07 5.74 -1.79
CA PRO A 83 5.19 6.52 -2.66
C PRO A 83 4.24 5.64 -3.47
N GLY A 84 2.94 5.73 -3.20
CA GLY A 84 1.93 4.94 -3.91
C GLY A 84 2.00 3.42 -3.67
N GLY A 85 2.75 2.98 -2.67
CA GLY A 85 2.75 1.59 -2.17
C GLY A 85 3.22 0.49 -3.11
N PRO A 86 4.33 0.63 -3.84
CA PRO A 86 5.01 -0.53 -4.40
C PRO A 86 5.46 -1.47 -3.29
N ILE A 87 5.44 -2.78 -3.55
CA ILE A 87 5.86 -3.80 -2.59
C ILE A 87 7.38 -3.96 -2.68
N ALA A 88 8.06 -3.98 -1.53
CA ALA A 88 9.49 -4.25 -1.42
C ALA A 88 9.71 -5.73 -1.08
N ALA A 89 10.72 -6.35 -1.69
CA ALA A 89 11.06 -7.76 -1.42
C ALA A 89 11.46 -7.97 0.06
N GLU A 90 12.09 -6.95 0.64
CA GLU A 90 12.56 -6.90 2.01
C GLU A 90 11.42 -7.02 3.03
N ASP A 91 10.20 -6.58 2.68
CA ASP A 91 9.03 -6.65 3.56
C ASP A 91 8.66 -8.11 3.92
N PHE A 92 9.03 -9.08 3.08
CA PHE A 92 8.76 -10.50 3.31
C PHE A 92 9.82 -11.21 4.17
N GLY A 93 11.02 -10.65 4.29
CA GLY A 93 12.16 -11.32 4.93
C GLY A 93 11.86 -11.75 6.37
N ILE A 94 11.25 -10.86 7.16
CA ILE A 94 10.86 -11.15 8.55
C ILE A 94 9.94 -12.37 8.63
N TRP A 95 8.98 -12.49 7.71
CA TRP A 95 8.00 -13.58 7.71
C TRP A 95 8.57 -14.90 7.22
N ILE A 96 9.44 -14.85 6.21
CA ILE A 96 10.17 -16.02 5.72
C ILE A 96 11.07 -16.57 6.82
N ASP A 97 11.84 -15.70 7.49
CA ASP A 97 12.72 -16.08 8.60
C ASP A 97 11.93 -16.70 9.77
N GLN A 98 10.80 -16.10 10.16
CA GLN A 98 9.95 -16.69 11.20
C GLN A 98 9.36 -18.03 10.77
N SER A 99 8.96 -18.18 9.50
CA SER A 99 8.38 -19.44 9.00
C SER A 99 9.39 -20.57 9.01
N VAL A 100 10.65 -20.29 8.63
CA VAL A 100 11.77 -21.26 8.73
C VAL A 100 12.05 -21.60 10.20
N ARG A 101 12.17 -20.59 11.06
CA ARG A 101 12.42 -20.78 12.50
C ARG A 101 11.35 -21.62 13.20
N LEU A 102 10.10 -21.49 12.78
CA LEU A 102 8.96 -22.23 13.32
C LEU A 102 8.78 -23.62 12.67
N GLY A 103 9.58 -23.96 11.66
CA GLY A 103 9.49 -25.23 10.93
C GLY A 103 8.24 -25.33 10.05
N ILE A 104 7.67 -24.21 9.62
CA ILE A 104 6.53 -24.16 8.70
C ILE A 104 6.99 -24.45 7.26
N GLN A 105 8.21 -24.00 6.92
CA GLN A 105 8.83 -24.24 5.62
C GLN A 105 10.34 -24.47 5.75
N ASP A 106 10.93 -25.13 4.76
CA ASP A 106 12.38 -25.29 4.67
C ASP A 106 13.06 -23.97 4.27
N GLU A 107 14.32 -23.81 4.65
CA GLU A 107 15.14 -22.69 4.19
C GLU A 107 15.27 -22.71 2.66
N GLY A 108 15.06 -21.54 2.01
CA GLY A 108 15.10 -21.42 0.55
C GLY A 108 13.88 -22.02 -0.18
N ALA A 109 12.81 -22.40 0.52
CA ALA A 109 11.60 -22.91 -0.12
C ALA A 109 10.85 -21.86 -0.95
N VAL A 110 11.05 -20.57 -0.64
CA VAL A 110 10.39 -19.43 -1.30
C VAL A 110 11.37 -18.27 -1.35
N GLU A 111 11.48 -17.63 -2.52
CA GLU A 111 12.17 -16.36 -2.68
C GLU A 111 11.16 -15.20 -2.60
N PRO A 112 11.48 -14.08 -1.91
CA PRO A 112 10.56 -12.95 -1.75
C PRO A 112 9.99 -12.40 -3.06
N VAL A 113 10.82 -12.36 -4.11
CA VAL A 113 10.44 -11.81 -5.42
C VAL A 113 9.39 -12.65 -6.14
N ASP A 114 9.20 -13.91 -5.74
CA ASP A 114 8.17 -14.79 -6.30
C ASP A 114 6.80 -14.57 -5.63
N LEU A 115 6.73 -13.77 -4.55
CA LEU A 115 5.51 -13.57 -3.76
C LEU A 115 4.66 -12.39 -4.21
N PHE A 116 5.17 -11.52 -5.09
CA PHE A 116 4.47 -10.31 -5.50
C PHE A 116 4.80 -9.89 -6.94
N SER A 117 3.97 -9.02 -7.49
CA SER A 117 4.25 -8.29 -8.73
C SER A 117 3.92 -6.83 -8.52
N ASN A 118 4.77 -5.95 -9.03
CA ASN A 118 4.57 -4.50 -9.07
C ASN A 118 4.23 -4.01 -10.50
N GLU A 119 3.97 -4.91 -11.46
CA GLU A 119 3.84 -4.57 -12.88
C GLU A 119 2.78 -3.48 -13.16
N TYR A 120 1.70 -3.47 -12.36
CA TYR A 120 0.59 -2.53 -12.50
C TYR A 120 0.69 -1.31 -11.58
N ASN A 121 1.69 -1.22 -10.70
CA ASN A 121 1.86 -0.06 -9.85
C ASN A 121 2.64 1.04 -10.61
N PRO A 122 2.04 2.22 -10.85
CA PRO A 122 2.66 3.27 -11.66
C PRO A 122 3.97 3.83 -11.06
N TYR A 123 4.16 3.76 -9.73
CA TYR A 123 5.38 4.22 -9.06
C TYR A 123 6.52 3.18 -9.08
N ALA A 124 6.26 1.97 -9.58
CA ALA A 124 7.27 0.92 -9.74
C ALA A 124 7.51 0.51 -11.20
N ASN A 125 6.52 0.65 -12.08
CA ASN A 125 6.66 0.29 -13.49
C ASN A 125 7.25 1.41 -14.37
N GLY A 126 7.60 2.55 -13.77
CA GLY A 126 8.23 3.68 -14.44
C GLY A 126 7.24 4.68 -15.07
N ALA A 127 5.93 4.50 -14.91
CA ALA A 127 4.95 5.47 -15.39
C ALA A 127 5.01 6.79 -14.61
N TYR A 128 5.12 6.73 -13.28
CA TYR A 128 5.25 7.89 -12.40
C TYR A 128 6.59 7.87 -11.66
N PRO A 129 7.30 9.01 -11.57
CA PRO A 129 8.48 9.10 -10.73
C PRO A 129 8.07 9.05 -9.24
N PRO A 130 8.94 8.57 -8.33
CA PRO A 130 8.60 8.42 -6.90
C PRO A 130 8.22 9.73 -6.18
N ASP A 131 8.65 10.88 -6.71
CA ASP A 131 8.35 12.21 -6.20
C ASP A 131 7.11 12.86 -6.84
N ALA A 132 6.46 12.21 -7.81
CA ALA A 132 5.21 12.70 -8.39
C ALA A 132 4.04 12.65 -7.40
N GLY A 133 3.04 13.49 -7.65
CA GLY A 133 1.73 13.46 -7.02
C GLY A 133 0.88 12.29 -7.54
N PRO A 134 -0.38 12.19 -7.09
CA PRO A 134 -1.29 11.08 -7.41
C PRO A 134 -1.71 11.00 -8.87
N ASP A 135 -1.40 12.00 -9.70
CA ASP A 135 -1.76 12.02 -11.13
C ASP A 135 -0.52 11.99 -12.04
N GLY A 136 0.67 11.77 -11.47
CA GLY A 136 1.95 11.78 -12.19
C GLY A 136 2.57 13.17 -12.35
N ASP A 137 1.86 14.22 -11.94
CA ASP A 137 2.35 15.60 -11.97
C ASP A 137 3.33 15.89 -10.83
N ALA A 138 4.14 16.94 -10.98
CA ALA A 138 5.01 17.41 -9.90
C ALA A 138 4.18 17.91 -8.71
N ILE A 139 4.60 17.55 -7.49
CA ILE A 139 3.98 18.07 -6.27
C ILE A 139 4.38 19.55 -6.13
N SER A 140 3.42 20.46 -6.20
CA SER A 140 3.67 21.86 -5.89
C SER A 140 4.16 21.98 -4.44
N ALA A 141 5.29 22.65 -4.21
CA ALA A 141 5.73 22.99 -2.87
C ALA A 141 4.64 23.86 -2.22
N GLY A 142 3.93 23.27 -1.25
CA GLY A 142 2.95 23.98 -0.42
C GLY A 142 3.61 24.89 0.60
#